data_AF-A0A434CIG3-F1
#
_entry.id   AF-A0A434CIG3-F1
#
_cell.length_a   1.000
_cell.length_b   1.000
_cell.length_c   1.000
_cell.angle_alpha   90.00
_cell.angle_beta   90.00
_cell.angle_gamma   90.00
#
_symmetry.space_group_name_H-M   'P 1'
#
loop_
_entity.id
_entity.type
_entity.pdbx_description
1 polymer ?
#
loop_
_entity_poly.entity_id
_entity_poly.type
_entity_poly.pdbx_seq_one_letter_code
_entity_poly.pdbx_strand_id
1 'polypeptide(L)'
;MTDSPAQGSYFYPSTSDDPDRTDVLRNKFGIETHSELRIEEYRATAFRMAEIAEGVGPQGQFDKAHLKAIHGHIFQDVYEWAGHTRDESPIVDGQRVEPIGGLSKGGTAFLHGSRIEMGLDEALKPIRDPDVLRGSTPEQFAERAGQVTAELNYVHPFREGNGR
;
A
#
# COMPACT_ATOMS: atom_id res chain seq x y z
N MET A 1 -10.99 -32.33 10.58
CA MET A 1 -11.35 -31.70 9.30
C MET A 1 -10.21 -30.75 9.00
N THR A 2 -9.39 -31.09 8.01
CA THR A 2 -8.27 -30.23 7.58
C THR A 2 -8.86 -29.08 6.80
N ASP A 3 -8.88 -27.88 7.38
CA ASP A 3 -9.20 -26.66 6.63
C ASP A 3 -8.23 -26.56 5.45
N SER A 4 -8.76 -26.64 4.24
CA SER A 4 -8.01 -26.25 3.04
C SER A 4 -7.57 -24.80 3.24
N PRO A 5 -6.30 -24.46 2.98
CA PRO A 5 -5.86 -23.07 3.06
C PRO A 5 -6.75 -22.25 2.12
N ALA A 6 -7.27 -21.12 2.62
CA ALA A 6 -8.09 -20.20 1.84
C ALA A 6 -7.32 -19.82 0.56
N GLN A 7 -7.73 -20.41 -0.57
CA GLN A 7 -7.17 -20.12 -1.88
C GLN A 7 -7.54 -18.67 -2.23
N GLY A 8 -6.59 -17.91 -2.81
CA GLY A 8 -6.83 -16.52 -3.19
C GLY A 8 -6.93 -15.53 -2.03
N SER A 9 -6.17 -15.74 -0.95
CA SER A 9 -6.12 -14.84 0.21
C SER A 9 -4.81 -14.06 0.28
N TYR A 10 -4.87 -12.82 0.78
CA TYR A 10 -3.69 -12.06 1.18
C TYR A 10 -3.00 -12.60 2.44
N PHE A 11 -3.61 -13.55 3.16
CA PHE A 11 -3.15 -14.04 4.45
C PHE A 11 -2.77 -15.51 4.43
N TYR A 12 -1.82 -15.89 5.28
CA TYR A 12 -1.63 -17.27 5.70
C TYR A 12 -2.82 -17.75 6.55
N PRO A 13 -3.07 -19.07 6.64
CA PRO A 13 -4.08 -19.61 7.54
C PRO A 13 -3.80 -19.21 8.99
N SER A 14 -4.79 -18.59 9.65
CA SER A 14 -4.65 -18.17 11.04
C SER A 14 -4.63 -19.37 11.99
N THR A 15 -3.79 -19.30 13.02
CA THR A 15 -3.74 -20.28 14.12
C THR A 15 -4.43 -19.69 15.35
N SER A 16 -5.59 -20.22 15.75
CA SER A 16 -6.48 -19.59 16.76
C SER A 16 -5.87 -19.41 18.15
N ASP A 17 -4.87 -20.22 18.48
CA ASP A 17 -4.16 -20.30 19.74
C ASP A 17 -2.85 -19.49 19.76
N ASP A 18 -2.47 -18.89 18.63
CA ASP A 18 -1.31 -18.01 18.52
C ASP A 18 -1.68 -16.68 17.84
N PRO A 19 -1.84 -15.59 18.61
CA PRO A 19 -2.16 -14.28 18.05
C PRO A 19 -1.07 -13.75 17.12
N ASP A 20 0.18 -14.21 17.26
CA ASP A 20 1.27 -13.82 16.36
C ASP A 20 1.12 -14.46 14.97
N ARG A 21 0.33 -15.52 14.84
CA ARG A 21 0.04 -16.25 13.60
C ARG A 21 -1.40 -16.03 13.11
N THR A 22 -2.02 -14.91 13.48
CA THR A 22 -3.38 -14.54 13.04
C THR A 22 -3.29 -13.40 12.04
N ASP A 23 -3.92 -13.55 10.87
CA ASP A 23 -3.97 -12.51 9.82
C ASP A 23 -2.58 -12.02 9.37
N VAL A 24 -1.59 -12.93 9.30
CA VAL A 24 -0.26 -12.62 8.79
C VAL A 24 -0.30 -12.57 7.26
N LEU A 25 0.19 -11.48 6.67
CA LEU A 25 0.20 -11.28 5.23
C LEU A 25 1.18 -12.25 4.54
N ARG A 26 0.74 -12.84 3.44
CA ARG A 26 1.59 -13.61 2.53
C ARG A 26 2.71 -12.72 2.02
N ASN A 27 3.93 -13.20 2.16
CA ASN A 27 5.14 -12.46 1.84
C ASN A 27 6.17 -13.39 1.18
N LYS A 28 7.11 -12.79 0.46
CA LYS A 28 8.13 -13.49 -0.32
C LYS A 28 9.16 -14.24 0.54
N PHE A 29 9.16 -13.99 1.86
CA PHE A 29 10.05 -14.66 2.81
C PHE A 29 9.46 -15.97 3.35
N GLY A 30 8.15 -16.21 3.17
CA GLY A 30 7.47 -17.36 3.77
C GLY A 30 7.28 -17.24 5.29
N ILE A 31 7.34 -16.02 5.84
CA ILE A 31 7.22 -15.80 7.29
C ILE A 31 5.74 -15.76 7.68
N GLU A 32 5.36 -16.58 8.65
CA GLU A 32 3.95 -16.75 9.07
C GLU A 32 3.66 -16.19 10.47
N THR A 33 4.55 -15.36 11.03
CA THR A 33 4.39 -14.65 12.32
C THR A 33 4.52 -13.14 12.14
N HIS A 34 3.68 -12.35 12.84
CA HIS A 34 3.74 -10.88 12.79
C HIS A 34 5.07 -10.36 13.32
N SER A 35 5.55 -10.91 14.43
CA SER A 35 6.77 -10.46 15.10
C SER A 35 7.99 -10.54 14.20
N GLU A 36 8.15 -11.64 13.46
CA GLU A 36 9.26 -11.85 12.52
C GLU A 36 9.04 -11.06 11.22
N LEU A 37 7.82 -11.10 10.66
CA LEU A 37 7.51 -10.38 9.41
C LEU A 37 7.75 -8.88 9.57
N ARG A 38 7.38 -8.29 10.72
CA ARG A 38 7.59 -6.87 11.00
C ARG A 38 9.08 -6.48 10.91
N ILE A 39 9.98 -7.34 11.38
CA ILE A 39 11.42 -7.06 11.38
C ILE A 39 11.96 -7.10 9.95
N GLU A 40 11.63 -8.16 9.20
CA GLU A 40 12.13 -8.34 7.84
C GLU A 40 11.50 -7.36 6.84
N GLU A 41 10.20 -7.07 6.96
CA GLU A 41 9.56 -6.01 6.17
C GLU A 41 10.23 -4.65 6.42
N TYR A 42 10.48 -4.29 7.69
CA TYR A 42 11.15 -3.02 8.00
C TYR A 42 12.54 -2.93 7.36
N ARG A 43 13.35 -3.99 7.46
CA ARG A 43 14.68 -4.04 6.85
C ARG A 43 14.64 -3.91 5.34
N ALA A 44 13.78 -4.69 4.68
CA ALA A 44 13.64 -4.68 3.23
C ALA A 44 13.17 -3.32 2.71
N THR A 45 12.12 -2.77 3.33
CA THR A 45 11.57 -1.46 2.93
C THR A 45 12.54 -0.30 3.21
N ALA A 46 13.30 -0.33 4.31
CA ALA A 46 14.27 0.71 4.63
C ALA A 46 15.37 0.85 3.56
N PHE A 47 15.83 -0.26 2.98
CA PHE A 47 16.78 -0.23 1.87
C PHE A 47 16.20 0.48 0.64
N ARG A 48 14.97 0.15 0.26
CA ARG A 48 14.27 0.77 -0.89
C ARG A 48 13.94 2.24 -0.66
N MET A 49 13.58 2.61 0.57
CA MET A 49 13.37 4.02 0.93
C MET A 49 14.68 4.82 0.87
N ALA A 50 15.82 4.23 1.20
CA ALA A 50 17.13 4.87 1.02
C ALA A 50 17.45 5.09 -0.47
N GLU A 51 17.17 4.12 -1.34
CA GLU A 51 17.32 4.28 -2.81
C GLU A 51 16.46 5.45 -3.33
N ILE A 52 15.22 5.59 -2.86
CA ILE A 52 14.35 6.73 -3.19
C ILE A 52 15.00 8.05 -2.72
N ALA A 53 15.49 8.11 -1.48
CA ALA A 53 16.13 9.31 -0.92
C ALA A 53 17.40 9.73 -1.68
N GLU A 54 18.12 8.76 -2.25
CA GLU A 54 19.29 8.99 -3.11
C GLU A 54 18.92 9.33 -4.57
N GLY A 55 17.63 9.36 -4.91
CA GLY A 55 17.14 9.69 -6.25
C GLY A 55 17.16 8.53 -7.24
N VAL A 56 17.36 7.30 -6.76
CA VAL A 56 17.37 6.06 -7.56
C VAL A 56 15.97 5.42 -7.65
N GLY A 57 15.00 5.97 -6.92
CA GLY A 57 13.62 5.52 -6.92
C GLY A 57 12.85 5.79 -8.23
N PRO A 58 11.60 5.29 -8.33
CA PRO A 58 10.71 5.57 -9.44
C PRO A 58 10.56 7.06 -9.71
N GLN A 59 10.59 7.42 -10.98
CA GLN A 59 10.35 8.80 -11.44
C GLN A 59 8.93 8.90 -12.00
N GLY A 60 8.28 10.04 -11.81
CA GLY A 60 6.94 10.26 -12.31
C GLY A 60 6.36 11.63 -11.97
N GLN A 61 5.07 11.81 -12.31
CA GLN A 61 4.40 13.12 -12.33
C GLN A 61 3.34 13.27 -11.23
N PHE A 62 3.63 12.69 -10.04
CA PHE A 62 2.71 12.69 -8.90
C PHE A 62 1.29 12.21 -9.23
N ASP A 63 1.16 11.24 -10.14
CA ASP A 63 -0.10 10.60 -10.47
C ASP A 63 -0.22 9.21 -9.82
N LYS A 64 -1.38 8.56 -10.02
CA LYS A 64 -1.64 7.22 -9.49
C LYS A 64 -0.65 6.18 -9.99
N ALA A 65 -0.15 6.30 -11.22
CA ALA A 65 0.85 5.38 -11.75
C ALA A 65 2.18 5.55 -11.01
N HIS A 66 2.59 6.79 -10.75
CA HIS A 66 3.77 7.09 -9.94
C HIS A 66 3.60 6.60 -8.48
N LEU A 67 2.44 6.82 -7.86
CA LEU A 67 2.15 6.32 -6.50
C LEU A 67 2.23 4.78 -6.44
N LYS A 68 1.66 4.08 -7.42
CA LYS A 68 1.76 2.62 -7.54
C LYS A 68 3.20 2.16 -7.78
N ALA A 69 3.97 2.90 -8.58
CA ALA A 69 5.39 2.60 -8.81
C ALA A 69 6.22 2.76 -7.53
N ILE A 70 5.98 3.81 -6.73
CA ILE A 70 6.62 4.03 -5.43
C ILE A 70 6.30 2.86 -4.49
N HIS A 71 5.03 2.50 -4.33
CA HIS A 71 4.64 1.36 -3.52
C HIS A 71 5.27 0.05 -4.04
N GLY A 72 5.26 -0.15 -5.36
CA GLY A 72 5.90 -1.28 -6.01
C GLY A 72 7.37 -1.36 -5.62
N HIS A 73 8.11 -0.25 -5.75
CA HIS A 73 9.53 -0.20 -5.42
C HIS A 73 9.82 -0.43 -3.94
N ILE A 74 9.03 0.16 -3.02
CA ILE A 74 9.23 0.00 -1.57
C ILE A 74 8.99 -1.45 -1.13
N PHE A 75 7.95 -2.09 -1.65
CA PHE A 75 7.47 -3.39 -1.18
C PHE A 75 7.83 -4.58 -2.08
N GLN A 76 8.53 -4.36 -3.21
CA GLN A 76 8.83 -5.42 -4.19
C GLN A 76 9.53 -6.64 -3.59
N ASP A 77 10.33 -6.47 -2.55
CA ASP A 77 11.04 -7.60 -1.93
C ASP A 77 10.20 -8.32 -0.86
N VAL A 78 9.10 -7.72 -0.43
CA VAL A 78 8.24 -8.24 0.66
C VAL A 78 6.98 -8.89 0.09
N TYR A 79 6.30 -8.23 -0.84
CA TYR A 79 4.96 -8.61 -1.28
C TYR A 79 4.88 -8.85 -2.79
N GLU A 80 4.20 -9.93 -3.19
CA GLU A 80 3.94 -10.22 -4.62
C GLU A 80 2.95 -9.23 -5.25
N TRP A 81 2.08 -8.65 -4.42
CA TRP A 81 1.11 -7.64 -4.81
C TRP A 81 1.65 -6.20 -4.71
N ALA A 82 2.96 -6.01 -4.51
CA ALA A 82 3.56 -4.68 -4.43
C ALA A 82 3.23 -3.83 -5.68
N GLY A 83 2.64 -2.64 -5.46
CA GLY A 83 2.25 -1.72 -6.52
C GLY A 83 0.84 -1.93 -7.05
N HIS A 84 0.12 -2.95 -6.56
CA HIS A 84 -1.30 -3.17 -6.86
C HIS A 84 -2.19 -2.51 -5.82
N THR A 85 -3.20 -1.77 -6.30
CA THR A 85 -4.24 -1.24 -5.40
C THR A 85 -5.17 -2.38 -4.97
N ARG A 86 -5.79 -2.24 -3.80
CA ARG A 86 -6.57 -3.32 -3.18
C ARG A 86 -7.86 -3.67 -3.92
N ASP A 87 -8.31 -2.84 -4.85
CA ASP A 87 -9.42 -3.13 -5.77
C ASP A 87 -8.98 -3.94 -7.01
N GLU A 88 -7.69 -4.20 -7.18
CA GLU A 88 -7.16 -5.09 -8.20
C GLU A 88 -7.09 -6.55 -7.71
N SER A 89 -6.86 -7.48 -8.64
CA SER A 89 -6.72 -8.92 -8.38
C SER A 89 -5.32 -9.44 -8.75
N PRO A 90 -4.26 -9.07 -8.01
CA PRO A 90 -2.92 -9.57 -8.24
C PRO A 90 -2.82 -11.09 -8.00
N ILE A 91 -1.69 -11.67 -8.41
CA ILE A 91 -1.35 -13.05 -8.11
C ILE A 91 -0.55 -13.10 -6.82
N VAL A 92 -0.99 -13.91 -5.86
CA VAL A 92 -0.28 -14.21 -4.61
C VAL A 92 -0.24 -15.73 -4.45
N ASP A 93 0.95 -16.29 -4.24
CA ASP A 93 1.23 -17.73 -4.21
C ASP A 93 0.63 -18.49 -5.40
N GLY A 94 0.74 -17.89 -6.60
CA GLY A 94 0.24 -18.47 -7.84
C GLY A 94 -1.29 -18.43 -8.00
N GLN A 95 -2.03 -17.77 -7.11
CA GLN A 95 -3.49 -17.65 -7.16
C GLN A 95 -3.93 -16.19 -7.24
N ARG A 96 -5.04 -15.90 -7.92
CA ARG A 96 -5.64 -14.56 -7.88
C ARG A 96 -6.26 -14.32 -6.51
N VAL A 97 -6.02 -13.13 -5.96
CA VAL A 97 -6.72 -12.66 -4.77
C VAL A 97 -7.92 -11.80 -5.15
N GLU A 98 -8.99 -11.89 -4.36
CA GLU A 98 -10.20 -11.11 -4.62
C GLU A 98 -10.01 -9.62 -4.29
N PRO A 99 -10.63 -8.71 -5.06
CA PRO A 99 -10.65 -7.28 -4.75
C PRO A 99 -11.28 -6.99 -3.39
N ILE A 100 -10.66 -6.05 -2.66
CA ILE A 100 -11.12 -5.60 -1.35
C ILE A 100 -11.98 -4.34 -1.53
N GLY A 101 -13.30 -4.52 -1.44
CA GLY A 101 -14.28 -3.43 -1.45
C GLY A 101 -14.25 -2.61 -0.16
N GLY A 102 -14.61 -3.22 0.97
CA GLY A 102 -14.66 -2.56 2.27
C GLY A 102 -13.37 -2.74 3.07
N LEU A 103 -12.85 -1.65 3.64
CA LEU A 103 -11.75 -1.68 4.61
C LEU A 103 -12.00 -0.59 5.66
N SER A 104 -11.70 -0.88 6.93
CA SER A 104 -11.83 0.07 8.02
C SER A 104 -10.72 -0.11 9.04
N LYS A 105 -10.43 0.95 9.79
CA LYS A 105 -9.47 0.93 10.91
C LYS A 105 -10.00 1.82 12.03
N GLY A 106 -10.01 1.31 13.26
CA GLY A 106 -10.44 2.07 14.44
C GLY A 106 -11.89 2.59 14.37
N GLY A 107 -12.77 1.92 13.62
CA GLY A 107 -14.16 2.36 13.42
C GLY A 107 -14.38 3.36 12.28
N THR A 108 -13.30 3.83 11.62
CA THR A 108 -13.40 4.67 10.42
C THR A 108 -13.28 3.82 9.16
N ALA A 109 -14.23 3.97 8.23
CA ALA A 109 -14.19 3.32 6.94
C ALA A 109 -13.35 4.13 5.94
N PHE A 110 -12.52 3.44 5.17
CA PHE A 110 -11.85 4.02 4.01
C PHE A 110 -12.79 4.06 2.80
N LEU A 111 -12.36 4.75 1.74
CA LEU A 111 -13.10 4.80 0.48
C LEU A 111 -13.41 3.38 -0.03
N HIS A 112 -14.62 3.10 -0.51
CA HIS A 112 -14.90 1.76 -1.05
C HIS A 112 -14.03 1.45 -2.28
N GLY A 113 -13.56 0.20 -2.42
CA GLY A 113 -12.61 -0.24 -3.45
C GLY A 113 -13.01 0.14 -4.86
N SER A 114 -14.31 0.03 -5.19
CA SER A 114 -14.85 0.43 -6.51
C SER A 114 -14.71 1.92 -6.86
N ARG A 115 -14.21 2.75 -5.93
CA ARG A 115 -13.98 4.19 -6.12
C ARG A 115 -12.51 4.57 -6.02
N ILE A 116 -11.59 3.62 -5.78
CA ILE A 116 -10.15 3.93 -5.60
C ILE A 116 -9.58 4.67 -6.80
N GLU A 117 -9.84 4.19 -8.01
CA GLU A 117 -9.32 4.80 -9.24
C GLU A 117 -9.70 6.29 -9.35
N MET A 118 -10.98 6.61 -9.14
CA MET A 118 -11.49 7.98 -9.12
C MET A 118 -10.96 8.78 -7.93
N GLY A 119 -10.89 8.16 -6.75
CA GLY A 119 -10.42 8.79 -5.53
C GLY A 119 -8.95 9.23 -5.63
N LEU A 120 -8.10 8.40 -6.25
CA LEU A 120 -6.71 8.74 -6.52
C LEU A 120 -6.58 9.91 -7.49
N ASP A 121 -7.38 9.93 -8.55
CA ASP A 121 -7.34 11.04 -9.51
C ASP A 121 -7.73 12.38 -8.86
N GLU A 122 -8.74 12.40 -7.98
CA GLU A 122 -9.13 13.60 -7.24
C GLU A 122 -8.11 13.98 -6.15
N ALA A 123 -7.63 13.01 -5.38
CA ALA A 123 -6.67 13.24 -4.30
C ALA A 123 -5.36 13.85 -4.82
N LEU A 124 -4.88 13.39 -5.98
CA LEU A 124 -3.59 13.81 -6.55
C LEU A 124 -3.69 15.04 -7.47
N LYS A 125 -4.91 15.43 -7.86
CA LYS A 125 -5.16 16.59 -8.74
C LYS A 125 -4.44 17.88 -8.31
N PRO A 126 -4.36 18.25 -7.01
CA PRO A 126 -3.70 19.49 -6.60
C PRO A 126 -2.18 19.52 -6.86
N ILE A 127 -1.55 18.37 -7.06
CA ILE A 127 -0.10 18.22 -7.19
C ILE A 127 0.35 17.70 -8.57
N ARG A 128 -0.60 17.55 -9.52
CA ARG A 128 -0.33 17.06 -10.88
C ARG A 128 0.48 18.02 -11.74
N ASP A 129 0.44 19.31 -11.43
CA ASP A 129 1.22 20.33 -12.12
C ASP A 129 2.49 20.66 -11.30
N PRO A 130 3.69 20.25 -11.76
CA PRO A 130 4.94 20.53 -11.04
C PRO A 130 5.25 22.03 -10.91
N ASP A 131 4.76 22.87 -11.83
CA ASP A 131 5.02 24.31 -11.80
C ASP A 131 4.19 24.99 -10.72
N VAL A 132 2.99 24.48 -10.43
CA VAL A 132 2.18 24.92 -9.28
C VAL A 132 2.94 24.68 -7.98
N LEU A 133 3.63 23.55 -7.83
CA LEU A 133 4.39 23.24 -6.62
C LEU A 133 5.65 24.10 -6.52
N ARG A 134 6.42 24.22 -7.61
CA ARG A 134 7.65 25.04 -7.62
C ARG A 134 7.37 26.52 -7.40
N GLY A 135 6.21 27.01 -7.82
CA GLY A 135 5.80 28.41 -7.65
C GLY A 135 5.10 28.74 -6.32
N SER A 136 4.84 27.74 -5.45
CA SER A 136 4.10 27.94 -4.21
C SER A 136 4.95 28.59 -3.10
N THR A 137 4.34 29.44 -2.27
CA THR A 137 4.93 29.81 -0.96
C THR A 137 4.93 28.60 -0.02
N PRO A 138 5.72 28.62 1.09
CA PRO A 138 5.70 27.55 2.08
C PRO A 138 4.30 27.23 2.62
N GLU A 139 3.47 28.25 2.86
CA GLU A 139 2.09 28.10 3.37
C GLU A 139 1.19 27.43 2.33
N GLN A 140 1.29 27.87 1.07
CA GLN A 140 0.56 27.30 -0.05
C GLN A 140 0.94 25.84 -0.31
N PHE A 141 2.23 25.53 -0.18
CA PHE A 141 2.73 24.16 -0.29
C PHE A 141 2.17 23.29 0.84
N ALA A 142 2.26 23.77 2.09
CA ALA A 142 1.79 23.05 3.26
C ALA A 142 0.28 22.76 3.20
N GLU A 143 -0.52 23.72 2.75
CA GLU A 143 -1.97 23.56 2.53
C GLU A 143 -2.27 22.45 1.52
N ARG A 144 -1.62 22.48 0.35
CA ARG A 144 -1.79 21.45 -0.70
C ARG A 144 -1.32 20.08 -0.23
N ALA A 145 -0.13 20.00 0.37
CA ALA A 145 0.42 18.75 0.87
C ALA A 145 -0.48 18.14 1.97
N GLY A 146 -1.00 18.98 2.87
CA GLY A 146 -1.95 18.56 3.90
C GLY A 146 -3.25 18.03 3.31
N GLN A 147 -3.82 18.74 2.33
CA GLN A 147 -5.01 18.29 1.61
C GLN A 147 -4.79 16.93 0.93
N VAL A 148 -3.74 16.81 0.10
CA VAL A 148 -3.45 15.56 -0.62
C VAL A 148 -3.19 14.40 0.36
N THR A 149 -2.44 14.65 1.44
CA THR A 149 -2.18 13.61 2.45
C THR A 149 -3.45 13.15 3.15
N ALA A 150 -4.35 14.08 3.49
CA ALA A 150 -5.64 13.74 4.09
C ALA A 150 -6.52 12.91 3.15
N GLU A 151 -6.60 13.30 1.87
CA GLU A 151 -7.37 12.58 0.85
C GLU A 151 -6.79 11.19 0.59
N LEU A 152 -5.47 11.05 0.42
CA LEU A 152 -4.83 9.74 0.24
C LEU A 152 -5.02 8.82 1.45
N ASN A 153 -4.98 9.36 2.66
CA ASN A 153 -5.30 8.60 3.89
C ASN A 153 -6.72 8.05 3.87
N TYR A 154 -7.69 8.81 3.34
CA TYR A 154 -9.07 8.36 3.18
C TYR A 154 -9.23 7.34 2.05
N VAL A 155 -8.58 7.55 0.90
CA VAL A 155 -8.59 6.63 -0.24
C VAL A 155 -8.06 5.26 0.17
N HIS A 156 -6.94 5.23 0.91
CA HIS A 156 -6.29 4.02 1.42
C HIS A 156 -6.15 2.93 0.32
N PRO A 157 -5.43 3.24 -0.76
CA PRO A 157 -5.50 2.50 -2.02
C PRO A 157 -4.87 1.10 -1.97
N PHE A 158 -3.95 0.81 -1.05
CA PHE A 158 -3.21 -0.45 -0.99
C PHE A 158 -3.70 -1.36 0.14
N ARG A 159 -3.38 -2.66 0.07
CA ARG A 159 -3.71 -3.62 1.13
C ARG A 159 -2.97 -3.27 2.43
N GLU A 160 -1.67 -3.02 2.36
CA GLU A 160 -0.81 -2.58 3.46
C GLU A 160 0.26 -1.65 2.87
N GLY A 161 0.88 -0.80 3.69
CA GLY A 161 1.96 0.08 3.24
C GLY A 161 1.54 1.51 2.90
N ASN A 162 0.25 1.86 3.04
CA ASN A 162 -0.30 3.16 2.62
C ASN A 162 0.37 4.42 3.22
N GLY A 163 1.00 4.31 4.39
CA GLY A 163 1.63 5.46 5.06
C GLY A 163 3.12 5.65 4.75
N ARG A 164 3.75 4.73 4.03
CA ARG A 164 5.17 4.77 3.64
C ARG A 164 5.28 5.16 2.17
#